data_AF-A0A2T3AG88-F1
#
_entry.id   AF-A0A2T3AG88-F1
#
_cell.length_a   1.000
_cell.length_b   1.000
_cell.length_c   1.000
_cell.angle_alpha   90.00
_cell.angle_beta   90.00
_cell.angle_gamma   90.00
#
_symmetry.space_group_name_H-M   'P 1'
#
loop_
_entity.id
_entity.type
_entity.pdbx_description
1 polymer ?
#
loop_
_entity_poly.entity_id
_entity_poly.type
_entity_poly.pdbx_seq_one_letter_code
_entity_poly.pdbx_strand_id
1 'polypeptide(L)'
;MREAFMECFRAITCLKTEDLDIAAPPGPLIDILTAITAGAPSFNLEADGKISFNAPQGFKVKVDLIQVGDGCVKHLFETEPFLGGSVASKADLLRLRAITVVDRGGEGDVLDFLWLWSAMVREGQRLPWLDKEDLDWVVEAAVLCFPVVGKLALVAILDNNNSAIALQL
;
A
#
# COMPACT_ATOMS: atom_id res chain seq x y z
N MET A 1 -25.79 16.56 -8.36
CA MET A 1 -25.55 15.10 -8.25
C MET A 1 -24.06 14.75 -8.31
N ARG A 2 -23.31 15.18 -9.34
CA ARG A 2 -21.84 15.06 -9.38
C ARG A 2 -21.12 15.75 -8.21
N GLU A 3 -21.54 16.96 -7.84
CA GLU A 3 -20.95 17.67 -6.70
C GLU A 3 -21.26 17.01 -5.36
N ALA A 4 -22.49 16.52 -5.15
CA ALA A 4 -22.85 15.75 -3.93
C ALA A 4 -22.09 14.41 -3.81
N PHE A 5 -21.79 13.75 -4.94
CA PHE A 5 -20.94 12.56 -4.97
C PHE A 5 -19.48 12.89 -4.66
N MET A 6 -18.96 14.00 -5.19
CA MET A 6 -17.60 14.46 -4.91
C MET A 6 -17.46 15.02 -3.48
N GLU A 7 -18.51 15.61 -2.91
CA GLU A 7 -18.57 16.00 -1.50
C GLU A 7 -18.67 14.79 -0.57
N CYS A 8 -19.41 13.73 -0.93
CA CYS A 8 -19.34 12.46 -0.18
C CYS A 8 -17.92 11.87 -0.22
N PHE A 9 -17.27 11.86 -1.38
CA PHE A 9 -15.86 11.41 -1.48
C PHE A 9 -14.89 12.29 -0.65
N ARG A 10 -15.06 13.61 -0.67
CA ARG A 10 -14.24 14.53 0.15
C ARG A 10 -14.53 14.43 1.66
N ALA A 11 -15.76 14.11 2.05
CA ALA A 11 -16.19 14.01 3.44
C ALA A 11 -15.82 12.65 4.08
N ILE A 12 -15.62 11.60 3.28
CA ILE A 12 -15.30 10.24 3.78
C ILE A 12 -13.78 10.00 3.87
N THR A 13 -12.93 10.74 3.15
CA THR A 13 -11.48 10.45 3.08
C THR A 13 -10.59 11.38 3.90
N CYS A 14 -11.01 11.82 5.09
CA CYS A 14 -10.06 12.32 6.10
C CYS A 14 -9.33 11.13 6.77
N LEU A 15 -8.90 10.16 5.96
CA LEU A 15 -8.16 8.99 6.40
C LEU A 15 -6.79 9.49 6.88
N LYS A 16 -6.56 9.32 8.16
CA LYS A 16 -5.29 9.58 8.81
C LYS A 16 -4.69 8.22 9.17
N THR A 17 -3.41 8.06 8.91
CA THR A 17 -2.63 6.94 9.45
C THR A 17 -1.84 7.42 10.67
N GLU A 18 -1.75 6.56 11.68
CA GLU A 18 -0.88 6.74 12.84
C GLU A 18 0.41 5.91 12.73
N ASP A 19 0.55 5.18 11.62
CA ASP A 19 1.65 4.25 11.36
C ASP A 19 2.41 4.68 10.09
N LEU A 20 3.73 4.46 10.11
CA LEU A 20 4.66 4.68 9.01
C LEU A 20 5.46 3.40 8.75
N ASP A 21 5.23 2.79 7.60
CA ASP A 21 6.00 1.64 7.13
C ASP A 21 7.15 2.09 6.23
N ILE A 22 8.38 1.72 6.57
CA ILE A 22 9.58 1.98 5.78
C ILE A 22 10.08 0.65 5.20
N ALA A 23 9.88 0.45 3.91
CA ALA A 23 10.37 -0.71 3.19
C ALA A 23 11.71 -0.41 2.49
N ALA A 24 12.77 -1.14 2.82
CA ALA A 24 14.07 -0.99 2.14
C ALA A 24 14.92 -2.27 2.20
N PRO A 25 15.99 -2.37 1.38
CA PRO A 25 17.03 -3.38 1.56
C PRO A 25 17.69 -3.26 2.96
N PRO A 26 18.42 -4.29 3.43
CA PRO A 26 18.94 -4.33 4.79
C PRO A 26 19.89 -3.17 5.13
N GLY A 27 20.72 -2.71 4.18
CA GLY A 27 21.67 -1.61 4.41
C GLY A 27 21.02 -0.32 4.93
N PRO A 28 20.12 0.31 4.16
CA PRO A 28 19.39 1.50 4.61
C PRO A 28 18.62 1.32 5.93
N LEU A 29 18.03 0.14 6.17
CA LEU A 29 17.33 -0.12 7.44
C LEU A 29 18.29 -0.16 8.63
N ILE A 30 19.47 -0.75 8.47
CA ILE A 30 20.53 -0.76 9.49
C ILE A 30 20.99 0.67 9.79
N ASP A 31 21.17 1.50 8.76
CA ASP A 31 21.57 2.91 8.93
C ASP A 31 20.51 3.71 9.71
N ILE A 32 19.23 3.54 9.37
CA ILE A 32 18.11 4.17 10.07
C ILE A 32 18.06 3.71 11.54
N LEU A 33 18.11 2.40 11.79
CA LEU A 33 18.07 1.85 13.14
C LEU A 33 19.27 2.31 13.99
N THR A 34 20.45 2.40 13.38
CA THR A 34 21.66 2.89 14.04
C THR A 34 21.51 4.36 14.45
N ALA A 35 20.98 5.20 13.56
CA ALA A 35 20.72 6.60 13.86
C ALA A 35 19.70 6.77 14.99
N ILE A 36 18.62 5.99 14.97
CA ILE A 36 17.60 5.99 16.04
C ILE A 36 18.22 5.58 17.37
N THR A 37 19.00 4.49 17.39
CA THR A 37 19.68 3.99 18.59
C THR A 37 20.71 4.99 19.13
N ALA A 38 21.32 5.79 18.25
CA ALA A 38 22.23 6.88 18.62
C ALA A 38 21.51 8.15 19.14
N GLY A 39 20.17 8.14 19.23
CA GLY A 39 19.38 9.25 19.76
C GLY A 39 18.95 10.27 18.70
N ALA A 40 18.60 9.82 17.49
CA ALA A 40 18.02 10.69 16.46
C ALA A 40 16.84 11.50 17.04
N PRO A 41 16.77 12.82 16.80
CA PRO A 41 15.73 13.67 17.38
C PRO A 41 14.32 13.17 17.08
N SER A 42 13.45 13.22 18.09
CA SER A 42 12.03 12.83 18.03
C SER A 42 11.75 11.34 17.80
N PHE A 43 12.76 10.50 17.53
CA PHE A 43 12.59 9.04 17.50
C PHE A 43 12.83 8.44 18.88
N ASN A 44 12.10 7.37 19.18
CA ASN A 44 12.26 6.59 20.40
C ASN A 44 12.26 5.11 20.06
N LEU A 45 13.16 4.36 20.71
CA LEU A 45 13.08 2.91 20.79
C LEU A 45 12.31 2.57 22.07
N GLU A 46 11.12 2.02 21.89
CA GLU A 46 10.21 1.63 22.98
C GLU A 46 10.71 0.34 23.66
N ALA A 47 10.22 0.06 24.87
CA ALA A 47 10.67 -1.09 25.67
C ALA A 47 10.37 -2.46 25.01
N ASP A 48 9.40 -2.52 24.10
CA ASP A 48 9.05 -3.71 23.32
C ASP A 48 9.86 -3.83 22.02
N GLY A 49 10.85 -2.96 21.81
CA GLY A 49 11.69 -2.93 20.62
C GLY A 49 11.06 -2.21 19.42
N LYS A 50 9.85 -1.66 19.56
CA LYS A 50 9.21 -0.89 18.50
C LYS A 50 9.78 0.52 18.41
N ILE A 51 9.66 1.11 17.23
CA ILE A 51 10.10 2.47 16.99
C ILE A 51 8.87 3.38 16.99
N SER A 52 9.01 4.54 17.63
CA SER A 52 8.03 5.61 17.55
C SER A 52 8.68 6.93 17.18
N PHE A 53 7.92 7.78 16.49
CA PHE A 53 8.30 9.13 16.15
C PHE A 53 7.30 10.11 16.76
N ASN A 54 7.81 11.06 17.55
CA ASN A 54 7.00 12.14 18.12
C ASN A 54 6.87 13.25 17.09
N ALA A 55 5.71 13.32 16.43
CA ALA A 55 5.44 14.31 15.42
C ALA A 55 5.35 15.71 16.05
N PRO A 56 5.90 16.76 15.40
CA PRO A 56 5.81 18.14 15.88
C PRO A 56 4.38 18.63 16.13
N GLN A 57 3.41 18.03 15.46
CA GLN A 57 1.98 18.30 15.60
C GLN A 57 1.38 17.75 16.91
N GLY A 58 2.16 17.07 17.75
CA GLY A 58 1.74 16.61 19.08
C GLY A 58 1.12 15.22 19.13
N PHE A 59 1.34 14.39 18.11
CA PHE A 59 0.92 12.99 18.11
C PHE A 59 2.11 12.06 17.87
N LYS A 60 1.96 10.79 18.26
CA LYS A 60 2.98 9.75 18.09
C LYS A 60 2.67 8.93 16.85
N VAL A 61 3.68 8.68 16.02
CA VAL A 61 3.63 7.81 14.86
C VAL A 61 4.38 6.53 15.18
N LYS A 62 3.79 5.36 14.94
CA LYS A 62 4.55 4.10 15.01
C LYS A 62 5.32 3.92 13.72
N VAL A 63 6.56 3.45 13.83
CA VAL A 63 7.42 3.26 12.67
C VAL A 63 7.82 1.80 12.59
N ASP A 64 7.47 1.17 11.48
CA ASP A 64 7.86 -0.20 11.19
C ASP A 64 8.92 -0.21 10.08
N LEU A 65 10.02 -0.93 10.33
CA LEU A 65 11.10 -1.12 9.38
C LEU A 65 10.93 -2.50 8.73
N ILE A 66 10.62 -2.52 7.44
CA ILE A 66 10.28 -3.72 6.69
C ILE A 66 11.39 -4.02 5.69
N GLN A 67 12.07 -5.16 5.85
CA GLN A 67 13.08 -5.57 4.90
C GLN A 67 12.44 -6.03 3.60
N VAL A 68 12.85 -5.44 2.47
CA VAL A 68 12.42 -5.91 1.14
C VAL A 68 13.14 -7.22 0.79
N GLY A 69 12.41 -8.18 0.24
CA GLY A 69 12.94 -9.49 -0.15
C GLY A 69 12.84 -10.54 0.94
N ASP A 70 12.27 -10.19 2.10
CA ASP A 70 11.99 -11.12 3.20
C ASP A 70 10.61 -10.79 3.79
N GLY A 71 9.79 -11.81 4.08
CA GLY A 71 8.46 -11.62 4.67
C GLY A 71 7.40 -11.00 3.75
N CYS A 72 6.67 -9.99 4.24
CA CYS A 72 5.44 -9.47 3.64
C CYS A 72 5.65 -8.57 2.41
N VAL A 73 6.83 -7.96 2.25
CA VAL A 73 7.18 -7.14 1.08
C VAL A 73 8.31 -7.82 0.32
N LYS A 74 7.95 -8.73 -0.59
CA LYS A 74 8.92 -9.48 -1.40
C LYS A 74 9.71 -8.60 -2.35
N HIS A 75 9.05 -7.61 -2.95
CA HIS A 75 9.65 -6.67 -3.88
C HIS A 75 8.78 -5.42 -3.98
N LEU A 76 9.36 -4.32 -4.49
CA LEU A 76 8.63 -3.15 -4.97
C LEU A 76 9.05 -2.94 -6.42
N PHE A 77 8.09 -2.79 -7.32
CA PHE A 77 8.39 -2.63 -8.75
C PHE A 77 8.78 -1.20 -9.09
N GLU A 78 8.08 -0.23 -8.48
CA GLU A 78 8.25 1.17 -8.79
C GLU A 78 8.02 2.04 -7.56
N THR A 79 8.74 3.16 -7.50
CA THR A 79 8.55 4.17 -6.46
C THR A 79 8.36 5.54 -7.09
N GLU A 80 7.47 6.35 -6.51
CA GLU A 80 7.28 7.74 -6.88
C GLU A 80 8.10 8.66 -5.95
N PRO A 81 8.78 9.71 -6.46
CA PRO A 81 9.49 10.67 -5.61
C PRO A 81 8.53 11.43 -4.69
N PHE A 82 8.86 11.56 -3.41
CA PHE A 82 8.05 12.29 -2.44
C PHE A 82 8.90 12.90 -1.33
N LEU A 83 8.88 14.24 -1.21
CA LEU A 83 9.51 15.02 -0.13
C LEU A 83 10.93 14.56 0.28
N GLY A 84 11.81 14.38 -0.71
CA GLY A 84 13.21 14.00 -0.46
C GLY A 84 13.43 12.50 -0.22
N GLY A 85 12.36 11.70 -0.25
CA GLY A 85 12.41 10.25 -0.32
C GLY A 85 11.57 9.71 -1.48
N SER A 86 11.09 8.48 -1.32
CA SER A 86 10.25 7.78 -2.28
C SER A 86 9.10 7.11 -1.56
N VAL A 87 7.96 7.01 -2.24
CA VAL A 87 6.82 6.17 -1.81
C VAL A 87 6.60 5.06 -2.82
N ALA A 88 6.06 3.93 -2.38
CA ALA A 88 5.67 2.87 -3.30
C ALA A 88 4.65 3.40 -4.33
N SER A 89 4.75 2.93 -5.57
CA SER A 89 3.79 3.25 -6.62
C SER A 89 2.36 2.84 -6.22
N LYS A 90 1.34 3.44 -6.84
CA LYS A 90 -0.06 3.02 -6.61
C LYS A 90 -0.28 1.54 -6.96
N ALA A 91 0.42 1.04 -7.98
CA ALA A 91 0.37 -0.36 -8.37
C ALA A 91 0.92 -1.29 -7.27
N ASP A 92 2.09 -0.95 -6.71
CA ASP A 92 2.66 -1.68 -5.58
C ASP A 92 1.76 -1.60 -4.34
N LEU A 93 1.24 -0.41 -4.02
CA LEU A 93 0.33 -0.23 -2.90
C LEU A 93 -0.97 -1.03 -3.08
N LEU A 94 -1.54 -1.08 -4.29
CA LEU A 94 -2.76 -1.85 -4.56
C LEU A 94 -2.51 -3.35 -4.34
N ARG A 95 -1.38 -3.86 -4.83
CA ARG A 95 -0.97 -5.26 -4.67
C ARG A 95 -0.74 -5.62 -3.21
N LEU A 96 0.02 -4.80 -2.48
CA LEU A 96 0.25 -5.01 -1.05
C LEU A 96 -1.05 -4.93 -0.25
N ARG A 97 -1.96 -4.02 -0.64
CA ARG A 97 -3.29 -3.92 -0.03
C ARG A 97 -4.17 -5.13 -0.33
N ALA A 98 -4.03 -5.76 -1.50
CA ALA A 98 -4.75 -6.99 -1.83
C ALA A 98 -4.48 -8.10 -0.81
N ILE A 99 -3.21 -8.29 -0.43
CA ILE A 99 -2.82 -9.29 0.58
C ILE A 99 -3.57 -9.05 1.89
N THR A 100 -3.56 -7.81 2.41
CA THR A 100 -4.23 -7.49 3.68
C THR A 100 -5.76 -7.54 3.59
N VAL A 101 -6.35 -7.20 2.43
CA VAL A 101 -7.79 -7.40 2.20
C VAL A 101 -8.16 -8.88 2.31
N VAL A 102 -7.37 -9.78 1.73
CA VAL A 102 -7.69 -11.21 1.76
C VAL A 102 -7.35 -11.84 3.12
N ASP A 103 -6.21 -11.51 3.70
CA ASP A 103 -5.73 -12.12 4.95
C ASP A 103 -6.57 -11.72 6.18
N ARG A 104 -6.89 -10.42 6.33
CA ARG A 104 -7.60 -9.91 7.51
C ARG A 104 -8.91 -9.18 7.22
N GLY A 105 -9.10 -8.66 6.00
CA GLY A 105 -10.38 -8.09 5.56
C GLY A 105 -10.89 -6.89 6.36
N GLY A 106 -9.99 -6.05 6.87
CA GLY A 106 -10.38 -4.84 7.62
C GLY A 106 -11.13 -3.83 6.75
N GLU A 107 -12.09 -3.10 7.33
CA GLU A 107 -12.85 -2.06 6.60
C GLU A 107 -11.92 -1.03 5.96
N GLY A 108 -10.89 -0.58 6.68
CA GLY A 108 -9.87 0.32 6.14
C GLY A 108 -9.09 -0.29 4.98
N ASP A 109 -8.77 -1.59 5.03
CA ASP A 109 -8.06 -2.26 3.94
C ASP A 109 -8.89 -2.31 2.67
N VAL A 110 -10.18 -2.61 2.81
CA VAL A 110 -11.14 -2.63 1.69
C VAL A 110 -11.30 -1.23 1.10
N LEU A 111 -11.46 -0.20 1.94
CA LEU A 111 -11.58 1.18 1.48
C LEU A 111 -10.33 1.65 0.75
N ASP A 112 -9.13 1.36 1.29
CA ASP A 112 -7.86 1.69 0.65
C ASP A 112 -7.71 0.98 -0.69
N PHE A 113 -8.05 -0.31 -0.77
CA PHE A 113 -8.00 -1.09 -2.00
C PHE A 113 -8.92 -0.51 -3.08
N LEU A 114 -10.17 -0.21 -2.72
CA LEU A 114 -11.15 0.40 -3.63
C LEU A 114 -10.69 1.78 -4.12
N TRP A 115 -10.12 2.59 -3.22
CA TRP A 115 -9.59 3.90 -3.55
C TRP A 115 -8.39 3.81 -4.51
N LEU A 116 -7.43 2.93 -4.23
CA LEU A 116 -6.26 2.69 -5.07
C LEU A 116 -6.66 2.19 -6.45
N TRP A 117 -7.58 1.22 -6.53
CA TRP A 117 -8.12 0.72 -7.79
C TRP A 117 -8.78 1.84 -8.60
N SER A 118 -9.64 2.64 -7.96
CA SER A 118 -10.31 3.76 -8.61
C SER A 118 -9.33 4.83 -9.10
N ALA A 119 -8.28 5.09 -8.33
CA ALA A 119 -7.22 6.02 -8.70
C ALA A 119 -6.45 5.55 -9.93
N MET A 120 -6.04 4.28 -9.95
CA MET A 120 -5.35 3.68 -11.10
C MET A 120 -6.21 3.72 -12.37
N VAL A 121 -7.50 3.32 -12.28
CA VAL A 121 -8.43 3.38 -13.41
C VAL A 121 -8.57 4.81 -13.94
N ARG A 122 -8.76 5.78 -13.05
CA ARG A 122 -8.95 7.20 -13.42
C ARG A 122 -7.71 7.79 -14.08
N GLU A 123 -6.52 7.39 -13.62
CA GLU A 123 -5.23 7.87 -14.11
C GLU A 123 -4.72 7.06 -15.31
N GLY A 124 -5.44 6.01 -15.72
CA GLY A 124 -5.05 5.13 -16.82
C GLY A 124 -3.81 4.28 -16.51
N GLN A 125 -3.43 4.17 -15.23
CA GLN A 125 -2.31 3.35 -14.79
C GLN A 125 -2.66 1.87 -14.89
N ARG A 126 -1.63 1.04 -15.06
CA ARG A 126 -1.75 -0.42 -15.18
C ARG A 126 -0.86 -1.10 -14.15
N LEU A 127 -1.31 -2.27 -13.68
CA LEU A 127 -0.48 -3.16 -12.89
C LEU A 127 0.68 -3.66 -13.76
N PRO A 128 1.91 -3.68 -13.23
CA PRO A 128 3.05 -4.28 -13.91
C PRO A 128 2.83 -5.80 -14.08
N TRP A 129 3.81 -6.49 -14.65
CA TRP A 129 3.80 -7.95 -14.62
C TRP A 129 3.77 -8.43 -13.17
N LEU A 130 2.76 -9.24 -12.84
CA LEU A 130 2.63 -9.87 -11.53
C LEU A 130 3.04 -11.34 -11.63
N ASP A 131 3.72 -11.84 -10.61
CA ASP A 131 3.86 -13.29 -10.47
C ASP A 131 2.50 -13.92 -10.10
N LYS A 132 2.44 -15.25 -10.14
CA LYS A 132 1.19 -15.98 -9.89
C LYS A 132 0.62 -15.69 -8.51
N GLU A 133 1.47 -15.63 -7.49
CA GLU A 133 1.01 -15.49 -6.11
C GLU A 133 0.43 -14.09 -5.89
N ASP A 134 1.15 -13.05 -6.34
CA ASP A 134 0.67 -11.68 -6.28
C ASP A 134 -0.65 -11.52 -7.04
N LEU A 135 -0.75 -12.13 -8.23
CA LEU A 135 -1.97 -12.08 -9.03
C LEU A 135 -3.14 -12.77 -8.33
N ASP A 136 -2.94 -13.96 -7.76
CA ASP A 136 -3.97 -14.69 -7.01
C ASP A 136 -4.53 -13.80 -5.88
N TRP A 137 -3.67 -13.09 -5.15
CA TRP A 137 -4.08 -12.11 -4.14
C TRP A 137 -4.92 -10.97 -4.70
N VAL A 138 -4.47 -10.32 -5.80
CA VAL A 138 -5.22 -9.19 -6.38
C VAL A 138 -6.57 -9.65 -6.93
N VAL A 139 -6.64 -10.84 -7.54
CA VAL A 139 -7.89 -11.42 -8.04
C VAL A 139 -8.87 -11.70 -6.90
N GLU A 140 -8.39 -12.34 -5.84
CA GLU A 140 -9.24 -12.67 -4.68
C GLU A 140 -9.74 -11.40 -3.99
N ALA A 141 -8.87 -10.41 -3.76
CA ALA A 141 -9.26 -9.11 -3.25
C ALA A 141 -10.29 -8.42 -4.14
N ALA A 142 -10.15 -8.49 -5.46
CA ALA A 142 -11.12 -7.92 -6.38
C ALA A 142 -12.48 -8.65 -6.32
N VAL A 143 -12.51 -9.97 -6.18
CA VAL A 143 -13.77 -10.73 -6.02
C VAL A 143 -14.46 -10.36 -4.71
N LEU A 144 -13.72 -10.21 -3.62
CA LEU A 144 -14.24 -9.79 -2.32
C LEU A 144 -14.81 -8.37 -2.37
N CYS A 145 -14.07 -7.43 -2.97
CA CYS A 145 -14.42 -6.02 -3.03
C CYS A 145 -15.50 -5.70 -4.08
N PHE A 146 -15.62 -6.52 -5.14
CA PHE A 146 -16.58 -6.33 -6.23
C PHE A 146 -17.32 -7.64 -6.54
N PRO A 147 -18.28 -8.09 -5.71
CA PRO A 147 -18.86 -9.43 -5.81
C PRO A 147 -19.50 -9.79 -7.15
N VAL A 148 -19.98 -8.78 -7.89
CA VAL A 148 -20.67 -8.96 -9.19
C VAL A 148 -19.71 -8.88 -10.37
N VAL A 149 -18.64 -8.08 -10.26
CA VAL A 149 -17.81 -7.69 -11.41
C VAL A 149 -16.31 -7.78 -11.15
N GLY A 150 -15.85 -8.35 -10.03
CA GLY A 150 -14.46 -8.19 -9.58
C GLY A 150 -13.41 -8.60 -10.59
N LYS A 151 -13.60 -9.74 -11.24
CA LYS A 151 -12.71 -10.17 -12.32
C LYS A 151 -12.71 -9.20 -13.51
N LEU A 152 -13.87 -8.68 -13.90
CA LEU A 152 -14.01 -7.68 -14.96
C LEU A 152 -13.42 -6.32 -14.56
N ALA A 153 -13.57 -5.93 -13.30
CA ALA A 153 -12.99 -4.71 -12.74
C ALA A 153 -11.46 -4.76 -12.74
N LEU A 154 -10.87 -5.95 -12.53
CA LEU A 154 -9.43 -6.15 -12.61
C LEU A 154 -8.89 -5.97 -14.04
N VAL A 155 -9.61 -6.43 -15.07
CA VAL A 155 -9.22 -6.25 -16.49
C VAL A 155 -9.01 -4.77 -16.84
N ALA A 156 -9.71 -3.85 -16.17
CA ALA A 156 -9.55 -2.41 -16.39
C ALA A 156 -8.17 -1.86 -15.98
N ILE A 157 -7.40 -2.60 -15.17
CA ILE A 157 -6.07 -2.19 -14.69
C ILE A 157 -4.97 -3.20 -14.98
N LEU A 158 -5.27 -4.39 -15.52
CA LEU A 158 -4.23 -5.31 -15.98
C LEU A 158 -3.54 -4.79 -17.24
N ASP A 159 -2.21 -4.90 -17.28
CA ASP A 159 -1.40 -4.71 -18.49
C ASP A 159 -1.46 -5.95 -19.41
N ASN A 160 -1.20 -5.76 -20.70
CA ASN A 160 -1.09 -6.79 -21.73
C ASN A 160 -0.03 -7.84 -21.40
N ASN A 161 0.95 -7.51 -20.56
CA ASN A 161 1.93 -8.47 -20.05
C ASN A 161 1.30 -9.55 -19.15
N ASN A 162 0.05 -9.35 -18.70
CA ASN A 162 -0.76 -10.31 -17.96
C ASN A 162 -1.84 -10.99 -18.85
N SER A 163 -1.76 -10.84 -20.18
CA SER A 163 -2.78 -11.25 -21.15
C SER A 163 -3.12 -12.74 -21.14
N ALA A 164 -2.15 -13.63 -20.94
CA ALA A 164 -2.39 -15.06 -20.84
C ALA A 164 -3.33 -15.44 -19.67
N ILE A 165 -3.38 -14.58 -18.65
CA ILE A 165 -4.17 -14.79 -17.44
C ILE A 165 -5.45 -13.95 -17.46
N ALA A 166 -5.45 -12.79 -18.13
CA ALA A 166 -6.67 -12.04 -18.44
C ALA A 166 -7.70 -12.91 -19.20
N LEU A 167 -7.24 -13.90 -19.96
CA LEU A 167 -8.08 -14.90 -20.65
C LEU A 167 -8.68 -15.98 -19.73
N GLN A 168 -8.21 -16.07 -18.48
CA GLN A 168 -8.64 -17.05 -17.47
C GLN A 168 -9.55 -16.43 -16.39
N LEU A 169 -9.71 -15.09 -16.39
CA LEU A 169 -10.59 -14.33 -15.52
C LEU A 169 -12.03 -14.34 -16.02
#